data_AF-A0A7J6CT56-F1
#
_entry.id   AF-A0A7J6CT56-F1
#
_cell.length_a   1.000
_cell.length_b   1.000
_cell.length_c   1.000
_cell.angle_alpha   90.00
_cell.angle_beta   90.00
_cell.angle_gamma   90.00
#
_symmetry.space_group_name_H-M   'P 1'
#
loop_
_entity.id
_entity.type
_entity.pdbx_description
1 polymer ?
#
loop_
_entity_poly.entity_id
_entity_poly.type
_entity_poly.pdbx_seq_one_letter_code
_entity_poly.pdbx_strand_id
1 'polypeptide(L)'
;MTTKEGTFLQNEAQQQTCPFKKLCTDLLKELGASEEKLQATETRLKALENTVQELTSRLANSEAQIEKIQMENRDRPNVAFSASAGSVGFFGPFNTDITLAYKNVIMNVGDAYNQATGIFTAPVLGVYYFSFFYHCGADQPTLLTLRRNGKQVAITQHHKSSCHREWRQRCNAALRERRAGLYCAPEEHKDLG
;
A
#
# COMPACT_ATOMS: atom_id res chain seq x y z
N MET A 1 -56.94 -85.05 64.41
CA MET A 1 -56.68 -83.61 64.60
C MET A 1 -55.80 -83.16 63.44
N THR A 2 -56.32 -82.14 62.76
CA THR A 2 -55.86 -81.40 61.57
C THR A 2 -54.40 -81.49 61.13
N THR A 3 -54.21 -81.85 59.87
CA THR A 3 -53.04 -81.55 59.04
C THR A 3 -53.32 -80.25 58.26
N LYS A 4 -52.47 -79.24 58.39
CA LYS A 4 -52.23 -78.20 57.39
C LYS A 4 -50.79 -77.73 57.57
N GLU A 5 -50.01 -77.75 56.49
CA GLU A 5 -49.24 -76.60 56.00
C GLU A 5 -48.38 -77.04 54.82
N GLY A 6 -48.37 -76.20 53.79
CA GLY A 6 -47.66 -76.41 52.54
C GLY A 6 -47.69 -75.13 51.74
N THR A 7 -46.92 -74.15 52.16
CA THR A 7 -46.64 -72.91 51.41
C THR A 7 -45.20 -72.97 50.92
N PHE A 8 -45.08 -73.02 49.60
CA PHE A 8 -43.85 -72.92 48.83
C PHE A 8 -43.09 -71.63 49.17
N LEU A 9 -41.81 -71.76 49.51
CA LEU A 9 -40.85 -70.65 49.49
C LEU A 9 -40.16 -70.63 48.11
N GLN A 10 -40.42 -69.57 47.35
CA GLN A 10 -39.64 -69.20 46.18
C GLN A 10 -38.32 -68.60 46.68
N ASN A 11 -37.22 -69.34 46.54
CA ASN A 11 -35.87 -68.83 46.81
C ASN A 11 -35.47 -67.88 45.67
N GLU A 12 -35.33 -66.59 45.96
CA GLU A 12 -34.63 -65.64 45.11
C GLU A 12 -33.12 -65.87 45.22
N ALA A 13 -32.48 -66.17 44.10
CA ALA A 13 -31.04 -66.34 44.01
C ALA A 13 -30.33 -64.98 44.20
N GLN A 14 -29.92 -64.68 45.43
CA GLN A 14 -28.95 -63.60 45.69
C GLN A 14 -27.57 -64.03 45.20
N GLN A 15 -27.18 -63.52 44.04
CA GLN A 15 -25.88 -63.77 43.42
C GLN A 15 -24.82 -62.96 44.17
N GLN A 16 -24.20 -63.58 45.17
CA GLN A 16 -23.11 -62.99 45.95
C GLN A 16 -21.86 -62.85 45.06
N THR A 17 -21.64 -61.64 44.51
CA THR A 17 -20.46 -61.31 43.72
C THR A 17 -19.21 -61.25 44.60
N CYS A 18 -18.26 -62.13 44.32
CA CYS A 18 -16.95 -62.20 44.98
C CYS A 18 -16.14 -60.91 44.73
N PRO A 19 -15.43 -60.35 45.73
CA PRO A 19 -14.67 -59.10 45.62
C PRO A 19 -13.70 -59.05 44.42
N PHE A 20 -13.13 -60.21 44.09
CA PHE A 20 -12.23 -60.37 42.95
C PHE A 20 -12.91 -60.12 41.59
N LYS A 21 -14.17 -60.56 41.41
CA LYS A 21 -14.90 -60.33 40.15
C LYS A 21 -15.18 -58.84 39.93
N LYS A 22 -15.50 -58.10 40.99
CA LYS A 22 -15.75 -56.65 40.93
C LYS A 22 -14.50 -55.88 40.52
N LEU A 23 -13.35 -56.25 41.10
CA LEU A 23 -12.06 -55.65 40.75
C LEU A 23 -11.71 -55.88 39.27
N CYS A 24 -11.94 -57.08 38.74
CA CYS A 24 -11.71 -57.36 37.32
C CYS A 24 -12.63 -56.54 36.40
N THR A 25 -13.90 -56.36 36.75
CA THR A 25 -14.83 -55.56 35.93
C THR A 25 -14.50 -54.07 35.94
N ASP A 26 -14.06 -53.54 37.08
CA ASP A 26 -13.65 -52.13 37.20
C ASP A 26 -12.38 -51.86 36.38
N LEU A 27 -11.39 -52.76 36.44
CA LEU A 27 -10.16 -52.66 35.63
C LEU A 27 -10.43 -52.74 34.12
N LEU A 28 -11.32 -53.65 33.68
CA LEU A 28 -11.71 -53.74 32.27
C LEU A 28 -12.40 -52.46 31.79
N LYS A 29 -13.20 -51.83 32.65
CA LYS A 29 -13.86 -50.56 32.34
C LYS A 29 -12.86 -49.40 32.24
N GLU A 30 -11.86 -49.36 33.12
CA GLU A 30 -10.77 -48.36 33.04
C GLU A 30 -9.89 -48.54 31.81
N LEU A 31 -9.55 -49.78 31.45
CA LEU A 31 -8.79 -50.08 30.23
C LEU A 31 -9.54 -49.64 28.97
N GLY A 32 -10.85 -49.95 28.87
CA GLY A 32 -11.67 -49.51 27.75
C GLY A 32 -11.77 -47.98 27.65
N ALA A 33 -11.97 -47.29 28.78
CA ALA A 33 -12.00 -45.83 28.80
C ALA A 33 -10.63 -45.20 28.44
N SER A 34 -9.52 -45.89 28.76
CA SER A 34 -8.18 -45.46 28.37
C SER A 34 -7.93 -45.65 26.87
N GLU A 35 -8.41 -46.75 26.29
CA GLU A 35 -8.30 -47.03 24.85
C GLU A 35 -9.10 -46.01 24.02
N GLU A 36 -10.32 -45.67 24.44
CA GLU A 36 -11.12 -44.60 23.81
C GLU A 36 -10.41 -43.24 23.86
N LYS A 37 -9.81 -42.89 25.00
CA LYS A 37 -9.02 -41.66 25.13
C LYS A 37 -7.80 -41.67 24.21
N LEU A 38 -7.12 -42.80 24.07
CA LEU A 38 -5.97 -42.94 23.19
C LEU A 38 -6.37 -42.70 21.72
N GLN A 39 -7.44 -43.34 21.25
CA GLN A 39 -7.98 -43.12 19.90
C GLN A 39 -8.40 -41.66 19.67
N ALA A 40 -9.01 -41.01 20.67
CA ALA A 40 -9.36 -39.60 20.60
C ALA A 40 -8.12 -38.67 20.52
N THR A 41 -7.01 -39.04 21.16
CA THR A 41 -5.75 -38.29 21.04
C THR A 41 -5.07 -38.52 19.69
N GLU A 42 -5.08 -39.74 19.15
CA GLU A 42 -4.52 -40.04 17.82
C GLU A 42 -5.24 -39.29 16.70
N THR A 43 -6.56 -39.24 16.76
CA THR A 43 -7.38 -38.48 15.78
C THR A 43 -7.10 -36.97 15.86
N ARG A 44 -6.96 -36.42 17.07
CA ARG A 44 -6.54 -35.02 17.26
C ARG A 44 -5.14 -34.74 16.74
N LEU A 45 -4.19 -35.65 16.95
CA LEU A 45 -2.83 -35.51 16.43
C LEU A 45 -2.82 -35.47 14.90
N LYS A 46 -3.52 -36.38 14.23
CA LYS A 46 -3.65 -36.37 12.76
C LYS A 46 -4.29 -35.07 12.25
N ALA A 47 -5.34 -34.59 12.91
CA ALA A 47 -5.97 -33.32 12.55
C ALA A 47 -5.02 -32.13 12.73
N LEU A 48 -4.22 -32.13 13.79
CA LEU A 48 -3.22 -31.10 14.06
C LEU A 48 -2.08 -31.14 13.03
N GLU A 49 -1.58 -32.32 12.69
CA GLU A 49 -0.55 -32.52 11.65
C GLU A 49 -1.02 -31.95 10.30
N ASN A 50 -2.25 -32.28 9.88
CA ASN A 50 -2.83 -31.73 8.66
C ASN A 50 -2.95 -30.20 8.71
N THR A 51 -3.34 -29.66 9.87
CA THR A 51 -3.45 -28.21 10.07
C THR A 51 -2.08 -27.54 9.99
N VAL A 52 -1.05 -28.15 10.58
CA VAL A 52 0.33 -27.64 10.50
C VAL A 52 0.81 -27.64 9.06
N GLN A 53 0.62 -28.73 8.30
CA GLN A 53 1.01 -28.79 6.89
C GLN A 53 0.34 -27.72 6.03
N GLU A 54 -0.97 -27.50 6.23
CA GLU A 54 -1.72 -26.45 5.54
C GLU A 54 -1.18 -25.06 5.90
N LEU A 55 -0.95 -24.78 7.18
CA LEU A 55 -0.40 -23.51 7.63
C LEU A 55 1.01 -23.27 7.11
N THR A 56 1.88 -24.30 7.07
CA THR A 56 3.22 -24.18 6.50
C THR A 56 3.16 -23.87 5.01
N SER A 57 2.24 -24.49 4.26
CA SER A 57 2.05 -24.22 2.83
C SER A 57 1.56 -22.79 2.59
N ARG A 58 0.60 -22.32 3.40
CA ARG A 58 0.10 -20.94 3.36
C ARG A 58 1.16 -19.92 3.75
N LEU A 59 2.01 -20.23 4.73
CA LEU A 59 3.13 -19.38 5.15
C LEU A 59 4.12 -19.22 4.00
N ALA A 60 4.59 -20.32 3.40
CA ALA A 60 5.53 -20.28 2.28
C ALA A 60 4.97 -19.48 1.09
N ASN A 61 3.69 -19.66 0.76
CA ASN A 61 3.03 -18.87 -0.28
C ASN A 61 2.97 -17.38 0.06
N SER A 62 2.72 -17.03 1.33
CA SER A 62 2.64 -15.64 1.78
C SER A 62 4.02 -14.98 1.76
N GLU A 63 5.06 -15.69 2.21
CA GLU A 63 6.46 -15.22 2.19
C GLU A 63 6.92 -14.95 0.76
N ALA A 64 6.64 -15.85 -0.19
CA ALA A 64 6.97 -15.64 -1.59
C ALA A 64 6.26 -14.43 -2.21
N GLN A 65 4.99 -14.18 -1.85
CA GLN A 65 4.27 -12.99 -2.30
C GLN A 65 4.85 -11.71 -1.69
N ILE A 66 5.22 -11.73 -0.41
CA ILE A 66 5.85 -10.59 0.27
C ILE A 66 7.19 -10.26 -0.40
N GLU A 67 8.03 -11.25 -0.68
CA GLU A 67 9.32 -11.06 -1.35
C GLU A 67 9.15 -10.44 -2.74
N LYS A 68 8.18 -10.93 -3.52
CA LYS A 68 7.85 -10.35 -4.83
C LYS A 68 7.42 -8.88 -4.73
N ILE A 69 6.53 -8.56 -3.80
CA ILE A 69 6.05 -7.18 -3.58
C ILE A 69 7.20 -6.28 -3.12
N GLN A 70 8.08 -6.77 -2.25
CA GLN A 70 9.25 -6.02 -1.80
C GLN A 70 10.20 -5.73 -2.96
N MET A 71 10.43 -6.71 -3.84
CA MET A 71 11.25 -6.53 -5.04
C MET A 71 10.64 -5.48 -5.98
N GLU A 72 9.34 -5.59 -6.29
CA GLU A 72 8.64 -4.63 -7.15
C GLU A 72 8.60 -3.20 -6.58
N ASN A 73 8.63 -3.04 -5.26
CA ASN A 73 8.67 -1.72 -4.61
C ASN A 73 10.09 -1.18 -4.44
N ARG A 74 11.11 -2.05 -4.33
CA ARG A 74 12.51 -1.63 -4.24
C ARG A 74 12.96 -0.87 -5.49
N ASP A 75 12.40 -1.26 -6.64
CA ASP A 75 12.74 -0.68 -7.94
C ASP A 75 11.89 0.56 -8.29
N ARG A 76 10.97 0.99 -7.43
CA ARG A 76 10.20 2.22 -7.66
C ARG A 76 11.00 3.42 -7.14
N PRO A 77 11.57 4.26 -8.02
CA PRO A 77 12.32 5.42 -7.57
C PRO A 77 11.38 6.38 -6.85
N ASN A 78 11.76 6.80 -5.65
CA ASN A 78 11.15 7.98 -5.03
C ASN A 78 11.63 9.20 -5.81
N VAL A 79 10.71 10.08 -6.21
CA VAL A 79 11.03 11.25 -7.02
C VAL A 79 10.38 12.48 -6.42
N ALA A 80 11.20 13.49 -6.14
CA ALA A 80 10.72 14.78 -5.65
C ALA A 80 11.74 15.87 -5.99
N PHE A 81 11.28 17.02 -6.46
CA PHE A 81 12.15 18.17 -6.64
C PHE A 81 11.50 19.46 -6.14
N SER A 82 12.34 20.39 -5.73
CA SER A 82 11.97 21.77 -5.43
C SER A 82 13.08 22.68 -5.90
N ALA A 83 12.73 23.72 -6.64
CA ALA A 83 13.69 24.66 -7.20
C ALA A 83 13.10 26.07 -7.25
N SER A 84 13.98 27.06 -7.23
CA SER A 84 13.65 28.48 -7.35
C SER A 84 14.49 29.12 -8.45
N ALA A 85 14.02 30.25 -8.98
CA ALA A 85 14.70 30.94 -10.09
C ALA A 85 16.10 31.43 -9.69
N GLY A 86 16.40 31.50 -8.38
CA GLY A 86 17.63 32.04 -7.85
C GLY A 86 17.62 33.57 -7.81
N SER A 87 18.83 34.14 -7.84
CA SER A 87 19.17 35.56 -7.64
C SER A 87 18.09 36.59 -8.00
N VAL A 88 17.94 37.55 -7.09
CA VAL A 88 17.10 38.76 -7.17
C VAL A 88 17.25 39.43 -8.55
N GLY A 89 16.25 39.30 -9.41
CA GLY A 89 16.31 39.83 -10.77
C GLY A 89 15.01 39.61 -11.54
N PHE A 90 14.78 40.43 -12.56
CA PHE A 90 13.64 40.29 -13.45
C PHE A 90 13.98 39.30 -14.57
N PHE A 91 13.15 38.25 -14.73
CA PHE A 91 13.27 37.30 -15.84
C PHE A 91 12.37 37.75 -17.00
N GLY A 92 12.99 38.24 -18.07
CA GLY A 92 12.32 38.73 -19.26
C GLY A 92 12.63 40.21 -19.54
N PRO A 93 11.86 40.87 -20.43
CA PRO A 93 10.71 40.34 -21.17
C PRO A 93 11.12 39.30 -22.23
N PHE A 94 10.23 38.36 -22.54
CA PHE A 94 10.40 37.37 -23.60
C PHE A 94 9.34 37.56 -24.67
N ASN A 95 9.77 37.61 -25.93
CA ASN A 95 8.88 37.76 -27.09
C ASN A 95 8.44 36.40 -27.66
N THR A 96 9.04 35.32 -27.18
CA THR A 96 8.80 33.94 -27.58
C THR A 96 8.72 33.04 -26.36
N ASP A 97 8.16 31.85 -26.54
CA ASP A 97 8.11 30.84 -25.49
C ASP A 97 9.53 30.41 -25.11
N ILE A 98 9.88 30.59 -23.84
CA ILE A 98 11.15 30.12 -23.28
C ILE A 98 10.90 29.10 -22.17
N THR A 99 11.79 28.10 -22.07
CA THR A 99 11.80 27.18 -20.94
C THR A 99 12.41 27.87 -19.73
N LEU A 100 11.68 27.91 -18.62
CA LEU A 100 12.18 28.52 -17.39
C LEU A 100 13.00 27.52 -16.57
N ALA A 101 14.33 27.66 -16.62
CA ALA A 101 15.25 26.90 -15.78
C ALA A 101 15.37 27.53 -14.37
N TYR A 102 14.82 26.84 -13.36
CA TYR A 102 14.95 27.22 -11.96
C TYR A 102 16.31 26.75 -11.45
N LYS A 103 17.31 27.63 -11.58
CA LYS A 103 18.72 27.28 -11.38
C LYS A 103 19.11 27.00 -9.93
N ASN A 104 18.31 27.44 -8.96
CA ASN A 104 18.56 27.19 -7.55
C ASN A 104 17.74 25.98 -7.07
N VAL A 105 18.34 24.79 -7.16
CA VAL A 105 17.72 23.52 -6.74
C VAL A 105 17.85 23.37 -5.22
N ILE A 106 16.70 23.25 -4.54
CA ILE A 106 16.59 23.04 -3.10
C ILE A 106 16.60 21.54 -2.77
N MET A 107 15.94 20.74 -3.61
CA MET A 107 15.84 19.28 -3.48
C MET A 107 15.68 18.66 -4.87
N ASN A 108 16.28 17.48 -5.10
CA ASN A 108 16.14 16.70 -6.33
C ASN A 108 16.31 15.19 -6.07
N VAL A 109 15.39 14.60 -5.30
CA VAL A 109 15.38 13.15 -5.06
C VAL A 109 15.05 12.43 -6.36
N GLY A 110 15.89 11.44 -6.71
CA GLY A 110 15.75 10.67 -7.94
C GLY A 110 16.29 11.37 -9.19
N ASP A 111 16.96 12.52 -9.04
CA ASP A 111 17.66 13.27 -10.10
C ASP A 111 16.82 13.55 -11.37
N ALA A 112 15.50 13.59 -11.22
CA ALA A 112 14.55 13.74 -12.31
C ALA A 112 14.45 15.18 -12.84
N TYR A 113 14.90 16.18 -12.09
CA TYR A 113 14.95 17.58 -12.52
C TYR A 113 16.35 17.97 -13.04
N ASN A 114 16.42 18.46 -14.27
CA ASN A 114 17.66 19.00 -14.83
C ASN A 114 17.73 20.52 -14.62
N GLN A 115 18.63 20.93 -13.73
CA GLN A 115 18.88 22.34 -13.37
C GLN A 115 19.28 23.21 -14.57
N ALA A 116 20.01 22.65 -15.54
CA ALA A 116 20.52 23.42 -16.68
C ALA A 116 19.41 23.74 -17.69
N THR A 117 18.48 22.82 -17.89
CA THR A 117 17.40 22.95 -18.89
C THR A 117 16.06 23.38 -18.29
N GLY A 118 15.86 23.19 -16.99
CA GLY A 118 14.57 23.41 -16.33
C GLY A 118 13.55 22.29 -16.51
N ILE A 119 14.00 21.13 -16.99
CA ILE A 119 13.13 20.04 -17.42
C ILE A 119 13.02 18.99 -16.32
N PHE A 120 11.80 18.57 -16.02
CA PHE A 120 11.54 17.38 -15.20
C PHE A 120 11.25 16.19 -16.12
N THR A 121 11.97 15.09 -15.98
CA THR A 121 11.73 13.85 -16.72
C THR A 121 11.13 12.82 -15.77
N ALA A 122 9.92 12.35 -16.05
CA ALA A 122 9.27 11.32 -15.25
C ALA A 122 9.99 9.98 -15.47
N PRO A 123 10.67 9.39 -14.47
CA PRO A 123 11.44 8.17 -14.66
C PRO A 123 10.57 6.91 -14.74
N VAL A 124 9.33 6.99 -14.23
CA VAL A 124 8.35 5.89 -14.27
C VAL A 124 6.94 6.42 -14.56
N LEU A 125 6.07 5.56 -15.07
CA LEU A 125 4.65 5.88 -15.22
C LEU A 125 4.01 6.08 -13.84
N GLY A 126 3.29 7.18 -13.67
CA GLY A 126 2.67 7.50 -12.39
C GLY A 126 1.94 8.84 -12.41
N VAL A 127 1.45 9.21 -11.23
CA VAL A 127 0.81 10.50 -10.97
C VAL A 127 1.84 11.45 -10.39
N TYR A 128 1.98 12.63 -10.99
CA TYR A 128 2.92 13.65 -10.57
C TYR A 128 2.16 14.91 -10.16
N TYR A 129 2.56 15.50 -9.04
CA TYR A 129 2.02 16.75 -8.53
C TYR A 129 3.02 17.89 -8.80
N PHE A 130 2.55 18.94 -9.47
CA PHE A 130 3.34 20.14 -9.71
C PHE A 130 2.64 21.35 -9.08
N SER A 131 3.39 22.11 -8.30
CA SER A 131 2.98 23.40 -7.79
C SER A 131 4.05 24.42 -8.17
N PHE A 132 3.62 25.55 -8.71
CA PHE A 132 4.52 26.61 -9.15
C PHE A 132 3.90 27.97 -8.88
N PHE A 133 4.76 28.91 -8.51
CA PHE A 133 4.40 30.26 -8.18
C PHE A 133 5.31 31.21 -8.95
N TYR A 134 4.77 32.37 -9.30
CA TYR A 134 5.55 33.45 -9.88
C TYR A 134 5.09 34.77 -9.31
N HIS A 135 5.98 35.75 -9.36
CA HIS A 135 5.69 37.14 -9.04
C HIS A 135 6.13 37.98 -10.23
N CYS A 136 5.32 38.95 -10.61
CA CYS A 136 5.58 39.84 -11.75
C CYS A 136 5.34 41.30 -11.35
N GLY A 137 5.97 42.21 -12.10
CA GLY A 137 5.66 43.63 -12.00
C GLY A 137 4.30 43.96 -12.62
N ALA A 138 3.64 45.02 -12.14
CA ALA A 138 2.27 45.38 -12.52
C ALA A 138 2.11 45.81 -14.00
N ASP A 139 3.19 46.26 -14.64
CA ASP A 139 3.12 46.98 -15.91
C ASP A 139 3.23 46.11 -17.17
N GLN A 140 3.49 44.81 -17.01
CA GLN A 140 3.66 43.88 -18.14
C GLN A 140 2.81 42.61 -17.97
N PRO A 141 2.03 42.21 -18.99
CA PRO A 141 1.34 40.94 -18.95
C PRO A 141 2.36 39.80 -18.83
N THR A 142 2.13 38.90 -17.89
CA THR A 142 3.04 37.77 -17.61
C THR A 142 2.26 36.47 -17.67
N LEU A 143 2.90 35.43 -18.21
CA LEU A 143 2.33 34.12 -18.37
C LEU A 143 3.34 33.04 -18.01
N LEU A 144 2.92 32.14 -17.14
CA LEU A 144 3.66 30.94 -16.84
C LEU A 144 2.78 29.73 -17.19
N THR A 145 3.33 28.80 -17.94
CA THR A 145 2.65 27.59 -18.40
C THR A 145 3.40 26.37 -17.90
N LEU A 146 2.66 25.35 -17.46
CA LEU A 146 3.21 24.01 -17.31
C LEU A 146 2.94 23.25 -18.62
N ARG A 147 3.97 22.59 -19.16
CA ARG A 147 3.89 21.81 -20.38
C ARG A 147 4.35 20.38 -20.16
N ARG A 148 3.63 19.46 -20.78
CA ARG A 148 3.99 18.04 -20.90
C ARG A 148 4.24 17.75 -22.37
N ASN A 149 5.48 17.37 -22.72
CA ASN A 149 5.87 16.99 -24.09
C ASN A 149 5.42 18.04 -25.13
N GLY A 150 5.70 19.31 -24.86
CA GLY A 150 5.32 20.45 -25.70
C GLY A 150 3.86 20.92 -25.60
N LYS A 151 2.95 20.13 -25.00
CA LYS A 151 1.54 20.51 -24.83
C LYS A 151 1.31 21.23 -23.50
N GLN A 152 0.62 22.36 -23.52
CA GLN A 152 0.23 23.10 -22.33
C GLN A 152 -0.80 22.30 -21.51
N VAL A 153 -0.55 22.15 -20.21
CA VAL A 153 -1.44 21.43 -19.27
C VAL A 153 -1.96 22.31 -18.13
N ALA A 154 -1.22 23.36 -17.76
CA ALA A 154 -1.68 24.36 -16.81
C ALA A 154 -1.14 25.75 -17.17
N ILE A 155 -1.80 26.79 -16.65
CA ILE A 155 -1.54 28.19 -17.00
C ILE A 155 -1.78 29.08 -15.78
N THR A 156 -0.89 30.05 -15.57
CA THR A 156 -1.09 31.14 -14.60
C THR A 156 -0.75 32.45 -15.28
N GLN A 157 -1.59 33.48 -15.08
CA GLN A 157 -1.52 34.71 -15.87
C GLN A 157 -1.68 35.95 -14.99
N HIS A 158 -0.95 37.00 -15.34
CA HIS A 158 -1.10 38.33 -14.78
C HIS A 158 -1.40 39.29 -15.93
N HIS A 159 -2.49 40.02 -15.78
CA HIS A 159 -2.86 41.06 -16.73
C HIS A 159 -2.31 42.40 -16.29
N LYS A 160 -1.89 43.21 -17.26
CA LYS A 160 -1.64 44.62 -17.01
C LYS A 160 -2.92 45.24 -16.48
N SER A 161 -2.89 45.68 -15.22
CA SER A 161 -3.98 46.47 -14.66
C SER A 161 -3.71 47.94 -14.96
N SER A 162 -4.69 48.65 -15.53
CA SER A 162 -4.64 50.12 -15.67
C SER A 162 -4.88 50.84 -14.33
N CYS A 163 -4.84 50.11 -13.22
CA CYS A 163 -5.19 50.62 -11.90
C CYS A 163 -4.01 51.37 -11.29
N HIS A 164 -4.00 52.68 -11.51
CA HIS A 164 -3.23 53.62 -10.72
C HIS A 164 -3.84 53.74 -9.30
N ARG A 165 -3.67 52.72 -8.46
CA ARG A 165 -3.64 52.79 -6.98
C ARG A 165 -3.52 51.42 -6.34
N GLU A 166 -2.45 51.28 -5.56
CA GLU A 166 -2.28 50.48 -4.34
C GLU A 166 -3.40 49.49 -3.99
N TRP A 167 -3.37 48.27 -4.52
CA TRP A 167 -3.79 47.06 -3.81
C TRP A 167 -3.07 45.86 -4.44
N ARG A 168 -2.29 45.11 -3.64
CA ARG A 168 -1.63 43.86 -4.04
C ARG A 168 -2.69 42.83 -4.45
N GLN A 169 -3.02 42.75 -5.74
CA GLN A 169 -3.86 41.69 -6.26
C GLN A 169 -3.04 40.42 -6.45
N ARG A 170 -3.41 39.36 -5.72
CA ARG A 170 -3.07 37.97 -6.08
C ARG A 170 -4.02 37.56 -7.21
N CYS A 171 -3.53 37.52 -8.44
CA CYS A 171 -4.38 37.33 -9.62
C CYS A 171 -4.67 35.85 -9.92
N ASN A 172 -5.95 35.55 -10.23
CA ASN A 172 -6.39 34.42 -11.04
C ASN A 172 -6.79 34.93 -12.45
N ALA A 173 -6.60 34.06 -13.44
CA ALA A 173 -6.40 34.33 -14.87
C ALA A 173 -7.63 34.78 -15.71
N ALA A 174 -7.36 35.37 -16.91
CA ALA A 174 -8.28 35.38 -18.08
C ALA A 174 -7.63 35.86 -19.41
N LEU A 175 -7.10 34.98 -20.24
CA LEU A 175 -6.88 35.10 -21.71
C LEU A 175 -6.25 36.40 -22.32
N ARG A 176 -4.96 36.37 -22.66
CA ARG A 176 -4.38 36.61 -24.02
C ARG A 176 -2.87 36.35 -23.99
N GLU A 177 -2.32 36.10 -25.17
CA GLU A 177 -1.08 35.39 -25.48
C GLU A 177 0.24 36.11 -25.15
N ARG A 178 1.22 35.35 -24.61
CA ARG A 178 2.71 35.46 -24.65
C ARG A 178 3.29 34.66 -23.48
N ARG A 179 4.06 33.58 -23.70
CA ARG A 179 4.17 32.44 -22.75
C ARG A 179 5.62 32.17 -22.27
N ALA A 180 5.77 31.61 -21.07
CA ALA A 180 6.96 30.87 -20.62
C ALA A 180 6.52 29.47 -20.16
N GLY A 181 7.33 28.43 -20.37
CA GLY A 181 6.96 27.03 -20.12
C GLY A 181 7.88 26.33 -19.12
N LEU A 182 7.32 25.54 -18.19
CA LEU A 182 8.01 24.37 -17.60
C LEU A 182 7.81 23.18 -18.52
N TYR A 183 8.85 22.41 -18.80
CA TYR A 183 8.84 21.37 -19.83
C TYR A 183 9.15 19.99 -19.22
N CYS A 184 8.38 18.96 -19.60
CA CYS A 184 8.72 17.55 -19.42
C CYS A 184 9.01 16.93 -20.78
N ALA A 185 10.11 16.17 -20.90
CA ALA A 185 10.45 15.38 -22.07
C ALA A 185 10.14 13.88 -21.83
N PRO A 186 9.80 13.10 -22.87
CA PRO A 186 9.82 11.64 -22.80
C PRO A 186 11.25 11.09 -23.00
N GLU A 187 11.51 9.92 -22.43
CA GLU A 187 12.74 9.14 -22.63
C GLU A 187 12.70 8.45 -24.01
N GLU A 188 13.72 8.65 -24.84
CA GLU A 188 13.89 7.92 -26.09
C GLU A 188 14.50 6.54 -25.78
N HIS A 189 13.69 5.50 -25.84
CA HIS A 189 14.19 4.12 -25.92
C HIS A 189 14.95 3.97 -27.24
N LYS A 190 16.27 3.80 -27.15
CA LYS A 190 17.08 3.28 -28.25
C LYS A 190 16.82 1.78 -28.35
N ASP A 191 15.99 1.39 -29.31
CA ASP A 191 15.98 0.02 -29.81
C ASP A 191 17.31 -0.23 -30.54
N LEU A 192 18.17 -1.04 -29.93
CA LEU A 192 19.33 -1.63 -30.59
C LEU A 192 18.83 -2.83 -31.42
N GLY A 193 18.77 -2.64 -32.73
CA GLY A 193 18.79 -3.70 -33.73
C GLY A 193 20.18 -3.85 -34.33
#